data_AF-A0A947BSW3-F1
#
_entry.id   AF-A0A947BSW3-F1
#
_cell.length_a   1.000
_cell.length_b   1.000
_cell.length_c   1.000
_cell.angle_alpha   90.00
_cell.angle_beta   90.00
_cell.angle_gamma   90.00
#
_symmetry.space_group_name_H-M   'P 1'
#
loop_
_entity.id
_entity.type
_entity.pdbx_description
1 polymer ?
#
loop_
_entity_poly.entity_id
_entity_poly.type
_entity_poly.pdbx_seq_one_letter_code
_entity_poly.pdbx_strand_id
1 'polypeptide(L)'
;MDNTIVWIIIAGFYAPLHYMPPVLLVLFKTSEENRKPELKGALVDCTISMVLAFVLVYLVGLENMLLAMMILLAALFLPYIRVIRAVLR
;
A
#
# COMPACT_ATOMS: atom_id res chain seq x y z
N MET A 1 19.31 -9.00 -15.52
CA MET A 1 18.82 -7.63 -15.24
C MET A 1 19.33 -7.24 -13.87
N ASP A 2 19.85 -6.02 -13.68
CA ASP A 2 20.36 -5.59 -12.38
C ASP A 2 19.24 -5.65 -11.33
N ASN A 3 19.49 -6.30 -10.19
CA ASN A 3 18.53 -6.42 -9.09
C ASN A 3 18.04 -5.05 -8.62
N THR A 4 18.90 -4.03 -8.65
CA THR A 4 18.56 -2.65 -8.31
C THR A 4 17.46 -2.10 -9.21
N ILE A 5 17.56 -2.33 -10.52
CA ILE A 5 16.55 -1.89 -11.50
C ILE A 5 15.22 -2.60 -11.26
N VAL A 6 15.25 -3.89 -10.94
CA VAL A 6 14.04 -4.66 -10.63
C VAL A 6 13.31 -4.06 -9.43
N TRP A 7 14.04 -3.76 -8.34
CA TRP A 7 13.47 -3.14 -7.15
C TRP A 7 12.90 -1.74 -7.41
N ILE A 8 13.57 -0.94 -8.24
CA ILE A 8 13.07 0.39 -8.64
C ILE A 8 11.75 0.26 -9.40
N ILE A 9 11.65 -0.69 -10.34
CA ILE A 9 10.41 -0.94 -11.10
C ILE A 9 9.30 -1.39 -10.13
N ILE A 10 9.58 -2.37 -9.26
CA ILE A 10 8.59 -2.84 -8.28
C ILE A 10 8.11 -1.68 -7.41
N ALA A 11 9.01 -0.88 -6.82
CA ALA A 11 8.65 0.28 -6.02
C ALA A 11 7.85 1.33 -6.80
N GLY A 12 8.31 1.66 -8.02
CA GLY A 12 7.71 2.69 -8.87
C GLY A 12 6.30 2.36 -9.32
N PHE A 13 5.95 1.09 -9.53
CA PHE A 13 4.59 0.66 -9.88
C PHE A 13 3.75 0.30 -8.65
N TYR A 14 4.36 -0.31 -7.64
CA TYR A 14 3.64 -0.74 -6.44
C TYR A 14 3.21 0.44 -5.58
N ALA A 15 4.06 1.45 -5.39
CA ALA A 15 3.70 2.60 -4.56
C ALA A 15 2.45 3.35 -5.08
N PRO A 16 2.32 3.71 -6.37
CA PRO A 16 1.06 4.28 -6.88
C PRO A 16 -0.13 3.36 -6.64
N LEU A 17 0.00 2.05 -6.93
CA LEU A 17 -1.10 1.10 -6.77
C LEU A 17 -1.55 0.94 -5.31
N HIS A 18 -0.61 0.98 -4.38
CA HIS A 18 -0.83 0.79 -2.95
C HIS A 18 -1.42 2.04 -2.28
N TYR A 19 -1.05 3.24 -2.75
CA TYR A 19 -1.48 4.49 -2.16
C TYR A 19 -2.71 5.10 -2.80
N MET A 20 -2.81 5.08 -4.14
CA MET A 20 -3.83 5.86 -4.85
C MET A 20 -5.25 5.46 -4.44
N PRO A 21 -5.68 4.19 -4.51
CA PRO A 21 -7.08 3.90 -4.24
C PRO A 21 -7.52 4.19 -2.79
N PRO A 22 -6.77 3.84 -1.72
CA PRO A 22 -7.11 4.22 -0.36
C PRO A 22 -7.22 5.74 -0.17
N VAL A 23 -6.27 6.49 -0.75
CA VAL A 23 -6.27 7.96 -0.68
C VAL A 23 -7.48 8.55 -1.43
N LEU A 24 -7.76 8.07 -2.64
CA LEU A 24 -8.92 8.54 -3.42
C LEU A 24 -10.24 8.22 -2.71
N LEU A 25 -10.36 7.05 -2.09
CA LEU A 25 -11.54 6.71 -1.29
C LEU A 25 -11.76 7.72 -0.15
N VAL A 26 -10.73 8.06 0.61
CA VAL A 26 -10.85 9.08 1.66
C VAL A 26 -11.20 10.45 1.08
N LEU A 27 -10.54 10.86 -0.01
CA LEU A 27 -10.79 12.15 -0.63
C LEU A 27 -12.24 12.32 -1.10
N PHE A 28 -12.81 11.28 -1.70
CA PHE A 28 -14.15 11.34 -2.31
C PHE A 28 -15.30 10.90 -1.39
N LYS A 29 -15.02 10.17 -0.31
CA LYS A 29 -16.08 9.56 0.52
C LYS A 29 -16.13 10.07 1.96
N THR A 30 -15.18 10.88 2.39
CA THR A 30 -15.16 11.45 3.74
C THR A 30 -15.58 12.93 3.73
N SER A 31 -16.29 13.38 4.77
CA SER A 31 -16.66 14.79 4.95
C SER A 31 -15.44 15.70 5.07
N GLU A 32 -15.57 16.99 4.75
CA GLU A 32 -14.43 17.93 4.79
C GLU A 32 -13.77 18.02 6.18
N GLU A 33 -14.58 17.99 7.24
CA GLU A 33 -14.13 18.03 8.64
C GLU A 33 -13.22 16.85 8.99
N ASN A 34 -13.56 15.65 8.47
CA ASN A 34 -12.83 14.41 8.75
C ASN A 34 -11.79 14.04 7.67
N ARG A 35 -11.81 14.69 6.51
CA ARG A 35 -10.95 14.34 5.36
C ARG A 35 -9.46 14.40 5.71
N LYS A 36 -9.02 15.47 6.38
CA LYS A 36 -7.59 15.67 6.71
C LYS A 36 -7.04 14.60 7.67
N PRO A 37 -7.66 14.32 8.84
CA PRO A 37 -7.17 13.28 9.74
C PRO A 37 -7.25 11.88 9.10
N GLU A 38 -8.31 11.56 8.35
CA GLU A 38 -8.44 10.27 7.69
C GLU A 38 -7.42 10.09 6.55
N LEU A 39 -7.11 11.17 5.82
CA LEU A 39 -6.11 11.12 4.75
C LEU A 39 -4.72 10.85 5.33
N LYS A 40 -4.37 11.50 6.45
CA LYS A 40 -3.12 11.20 7.17
C LYS A 40 -3.09 9.74 7.63
N GLY A 41 -4.21 9.25 8.18
CA GLY A 41 -4.35 7.85 8.58
C GLY A 41 -4.10 6.88 7.43
N ALA A 42 -4.75 7.10 6.28
CA ALA A 42 -4.58 6.29 5.09
C ALA A 42 -3.15 6.30 4.57
N LEU A 43 -2.50 7.47 4.51
CA LEU A 43 -1.10 7.58 4.08
C LEU A 43 -0.14 6.82 5.00
N VAL A 44 -0.35 6.90 6.32
CA VAL A 44 0.45 6.17 7.31
C VAL A 44 0.25 4.67 7.15
N ASP A 45 -1.00 4.21 7.04
CA ASP A 45 -1.32 2.78 6.87
C ASP A 45 -0.73 2.22 5.57
N CYS A 46 -0.83 2.97 4.46
CA CYS A 46 -0.17 2.62 3.18
C CYS A 46 1.34 2.51 3.35
N THR A 47 1.97 3.47 4.03
CA THR A 47 3.43 3.49 4.21
C THR A 47 3.91 2.32 5.06
N ILE A 48 3.26 2.08 6.20
CA ILE A 48 3.64 0.98 7.10
C ILE A 48 3.47 -0.36 6.39
N SER A 49 2.30 -0.60 5.77
CA SER A 49 2.05 -1.87 5.09
C SER A 49 2.96 -2.10 3.89
N MET A 50 3.28 -1.06 3.11
CA MET A 50 4.23 -1.17 1.99
C MET A 50 5.64 -1.50 2.49
N VAL A 51 6.14 -0.79 3.50
CA VAL A 51 7.48 -1.04 4.06
C VAL A 51 7.58 -2.46 4.59
N LEU A 52 6.57 -2.92 5.35
CA LEU A 52 6.52 -4.30 5.83
C LEU A 52 6.50 -5.31 4.68
N ALA A 53 5.71 -5.07 3.64
CA ALA A 53 5.65 -5.94 2.47
C ALA A 53 7.02 -6.01 1.76
N PHE A 54 7.71 -4.88 1.60
CA PHE A 54 9.02 -4.83 0.96
C PHE A 54 10.09 -5.56 1.78
N VAL A 55 10.08 -5.41 3.11
CA VAL A 55 10.95 -6.18 4.00
C VAL A 55 10.68 -7.67 3.86
N LEU A 56 9.42 -8.10 3.85
CA LEU A 56 9.06 -9.50 3.68
C LEU A 56 9.48 -10.06 2.31
N VAL A 57 9.28 -9.30 1.23
CA VAL A 57 9.72 -9.70 -0.12
C VAL A 57 11.24 -9.80 -0.18
N TYR A 58 11.95 -8.87 0.45
CA TYR A 58 13.41 -8.91 0.52
C TYR A 58 13.91 -10.17 1.25
N LEU A 59 13.25 -10.56 2.35
CA LEU A 59 13.57 -11.76 3.12
C LEU A 59 13.26 -13.06 2.38
N VAL A 60 12.16 -13.10 1.62
CA VAL A 60 11.78 -14.25 0.79
C VAL A 60 12.70 -14.41 -0.41
N GLY A 61 13.28 -13.30 -0.89
CA GLY A 61 14.12 -13.26 -2.07
C GLY A 61 13.32 -13.35 -3.38
N LEU A 62 13.88 -12.77 -4.45
CA LEU A 62 13.25 -12.77 -5.77
C LEU A 62 13.29 -14.15 -6.46
N GLU A 63 14.01 -15.12 -5.88
CA GLU A 63 14.04 -16.51 -6.37
C GLU A 63 12.68 -17.20 -6.24
N ASN A 64 11.90 -16.82 -5.20
CA ASN A 64 10.53 -17.28 -5.02
C ASN A 64 9.54 -16.18 -5.43
N MET A 65 9.53 -15.87 -6.73
CA MET A 65 8.74 -14.79 -7.32
C MET A 65 7.25 -14.90 -6.99
N LEU A 66 6.68 -16.12 -6.98
CA LEU A 66 5.26 -16.33 -6.65
C LEU A 66 4.95 -15.87 -5.22
N LEU A 67 5.76 -16.27 -4.24
CA LEU A 67 5.53 -15.88 -2.84
C LEU A 67 5.73 -14.38 -2.64
N ALA A 68 6.74 -13.78 -3.27
CA ALA A 68 6.95 -12.34 -3.28
C ALA A 68 5.73 -11.57 -3.81
N MET A 69 5.19 -12.00 -4.96
CA MET A 69 3.99 -11.38 -5.56
C MET A 69 2.76 -11.54 -4.67
N MET A 70 2.58 -12.71 -4.03
CA MET A 70 1.48 -12.95 -3.09
C MET A 70 1.56 -12.02 -1.87
N ILE A 71 2.76 -11.78 -1.33
CA ILE A 71 2.98 -10.84 -0.21
C ILE A 71 2.58 -9.42 -0.62
N LEU A 72 3.09 -8.95 -1.78
CA LEU A 72 2.75 -7.63 -2.30
C LEU A 72 1.25 -7.49 -2.56
N LEU A 73 0.63 -8.49 -3.18
CA LEU A 73 -0.81 -8.51 -3.45
C LEU A 73 -1.64 -8.46 -2.16
N ALA A 74 -1.29 -9.29 -1.17
CA ALA A 74 -1.99 -9.30 0.11
C ALA A 74 -1.85 -7.95 0.84
N ALA A 75 -0.67 -7.35 0.80
CA ALA A 75 -0.41 -6.07 1.44
C ALA A 75 -1.26 -4.93 0.85
N LEU A 76 -1.61 -4.97 -0.43
CA LEU A 76 -2.51 -3.96 -1.06
C LEU A 76 -3.82 -3.77 -0.29
N PHE A 77 -4.32 -4.82 0.37
CA PHE A 77 -5.62 -4.77 1.05
C PHE A 77 -5.54 -4.21 2.48
N LEU A 78 -4.37 -4.16 3.10
CA LEU A 78 -4.22 -3.72 4.50
C LEU A 78 -4.71 -2.29 4.75
N PRO A 79 -4.39 -1.27 3.91
CA PRO A 79 -4.86 0.09 4.13
C PRO A 79 -6.40 0.24 4.09
N TYR A 80 -7.09 -0.66 3.38
CA TYR A 80 -8.55 -0.59 3.22
C TYR A 80 -9.30 -0.92 4.51
N ILE A 81 -8.72 -1.69 5.42
CA ILE A 81 -9.35 -2.07 6.69
C ILE A 81 -9.75 -0.84 7.51
N ARG A 82 -8.93 0.22 7.48
CA ARG A 82 -9.24 1.48 8.15
C ARG A 82 -10.10 2.39 7.28
N VAL A 83 -9.75 2.54 6.00
CA VAL A 83 -10.48 3.42 5.07
C VAL A 83 -11.96 3.04 4.99
N ILE A 84 -12.29 1.75 4.91
CA ILE A 84 -13.69 1.29 4.88
C ILE A 84 -14.42 1.69 6.16
N ARG A 85 -13.78 1.57 7.34
CA ARG A 85 -14.38 2.01 8.60
C ARG A 85 -14.57 3.52 8.69
N ALA A 86 -13.69 4.31 8.08
CA ALA A 86 -13.81 5.75 8.02
C ALA A 86 -14.88 6.23 7.02
N VAL A 87 -15.05 5.51 5.91
CA VAL A 87 -16.00 5.82 4.84
C VAL A 87 -17.44 5.41 5.16
N LEU A 88 -17.63 4.34 5.95
CA LEU A 88 -18.97 3.85 6.34
C LEU A 88 -19.57 4.57 7.56
N ARG A 89 -18.82 5.50 8.17
CA ARG A 89 -19.31 6.36 9.27
C ARG A 89 -20.00 7.58 8.71
#